data_AF-A0AA41K4E6-F1
#
_entry.id   AF-A0AA41K4E6-F1
#
_cell.length_a   1.000
_cell.length_b   1.000
_cell.length_c   1.000
_cell.angle_alpha   90.00
_cell.angle_beta   90.00
_cell.angle_gamma   90.00
#
_symmetry.space_group_name_H-M   'P 1'
#
loop_
_entity.id
_entity.type
_entity.pdbx_description
1 polymer ?
#
loop_
_entity_poly.entity_id
_entity_poly.type
_entity_poly.pdbx_seq_one_letter_code
_entity_poly.pdbx_strand_id
1 'polypeptide(L)'
;MKLFESIDWLLIGTRYMSWAIALLGIVGSVILFFANIPLGIGSAMVFAASFFLAISVTLLLLPKQLAKGVLEGNKRYLTGAITFVIALVIMFVV
;
A
#
# COMPACT_ATOMS: atom_id res chain seq x y z
N MET A 1 -26.60 -14.49 1.27
CA MET A 1 -25.44 -15.24 1.79
C MET A 1 -24.19 -14.35 1.88
N LYS A 2 -24.23 -13.25 2.67
CA LYS A 2 -23.11 -12.29 2.76
C LYS A 2 -21.91 -12.79 3.58
N LEU A 3 -22.16 -13.77 4.46
CA LEU A 3 -21.14 -14.36 5.33
C LEU A 3 -20.13 -15.18 4.52
N PHE A 4 -20.62 -16.00 3.57
CA PHE A 4 -19.77 -16.81 2.70
C PHE A 4 -18.94 -15.96 1.74
N GLU A 5 -19.51 -14.89 1.16
CA GLU A 5 -18.74 -13.91 0.39
C GLU A 5 -17.60 -13.30 1.22
N SER A 6 -17.88 -12.87 2.45
CA SER A 6 -16.85 -12.27 3.32
C SER A 6 -15.69 -13.25 3.59
N ILE A 7 -16.00 -14.53 3.79
CA ILE A 7 -15.01 -15.60 3.98
C ILE A 7 -14.18 -15.82 2.71
N ASP A 8 -14.80 -15.84 1.53
CA ASP A 8 -14.11 -15.99 0.26
C ASP A 8 -13.14 -14.84 0.01
N TRP A 9 -13.56 -13.60 0.27
CA TRP A 9 -12.71 -12.42 0.18
C TRP A 9 -11.51 -12.49 1.12
N LEU A 10 -11.72 -12.98 2.35
CA LEU A 10 -10.67 -13.16 3.36
C LEU A 10 -9.66 -14.24 2.93
N LEU A 11 -10.14 -15.36 2.39
CA LEU A 11 -9.32 -16.44 1.84
C LEU A 11 -8.51 -15.99 0.62
N ILE A 12 -9.10 -15.22 -0.30
CA ILE A 12 -8.40 -14.69 -1.47
C ILE A 12 -7.30 -13.73 -1.01
N GLY A 13 -7.60 -12.80 -0.09
CA GLY A 13 -6.59 -11.90 0.46
C GLY A 13 -5.43 -12.62 1.14
N THR A 14 -5.72 -13.73 1.83
CA THR A 14 -4.70 -14.55 2.48
C THR A 14 -3.88 -15.35 1.46
N ARG A 15 -4.53 -15.94 0.45
CA ARG A 15 -3.88 -16.73 -0.60
C ARG A 15 -2.88 -15.92 -1.43
N TYR A 16 -3.20 -14.66 -1.71
CA TYR A 16 -2.32 -13.75 -2.45
C TYR A 16 -1.43 -12.89 -1.54
N MET A 17 -1.43 -13.15 -0.23
CA MET A 17 -0.63 -12.41 0.76
C MET A 17 -0.81 -10.88 0.72
N SER A 18 -1.91 -10.37 0.15
CA SER A 18 -2.13 -8.93 0.03
C SER A 18 -2.25 -8.25 1.39
N TRP A 19 -2.77 -8.98 2.39
CA TRP A 19 -2.75 -8.55 3.80
C TRP A 19 -1.34 -8.38 4.34
N ALA A 20 -0.44 -9.33 4.05
CA ALA A 20 0.94 -9.29 4.53
C ALA A 20 1.70 -8.11 3.92
N ILE A 21 1.50 -7.83 2.63
CA ILE A 21 2.11 -6.69 1.95
C ILE A 21 1.64 -5.36 2.57
N ALA A 22 0.34 -5.22 2.81
CA ALA A 22 -0.20 -4.02 3.44
C ALA A 22 0.34 -3.82 4.86
N LEU A 23 0.41 -4.91 5.64
CA LEU A 23 0.89 -4.88 7.01
C LEU A 23 2.38 -4.57 7.10
N LEU A 24 3.20 -5.18 6.23
CA LEU A 24 4.63 -4.87 6.09
C LEU A 24 4.86 -3.42 5.68
N GLY A 25 4.01 -2.89 4.80
CA GLY A 25 4.03 -1.48 4.41
C GLY A 25 3.82 -0.54 5.59
N ILE A 26 2.74 -0.74 6.36
CA ILE A 26 2.42 0.10 7.51
C ILE A 26 3.51 0.00 8.58
N VAL A 27 3.89 -1.22 8.97
CA VAL A 27 4.90 -1.45 10.01
C VAL A 27 6.25 -0.90 9.57
N GLY A 28 6.65 -1.14 8.32
CA GLY A 28 7.89 -0.62 7.74
C GLY A 28 7.94 0.91 7.74
N SER A 29 6.86 1.58 7.34
CA SER A 29 6.76 3.04 7.38
C SER A 29 6.90 3.58 8.80
N VAL A 30 6.20 2.99 9.77
CA VAL A 30 6.28 3.41 11.18
C VAL A 30 7.70 3.21 11.73
N ILE A 31 8.35 2.08 11.45
CA ILE A 31 9.74 1.84 11.86
C ILE A 31 10.66 2.91 11.26
N LEU A 32 10.50 3.21 9.97
CA LEU A 32 11.30 4.25 9.29
C LEU A 32 11.08 5.63 9.90
N PHE A 33 9.86 5.97 10.34
CA PHE A 33 9.62 7.22 11.05
C PHE A 33 10.45 7.30 12.33
N PHE A 34 10.39 6.28 13.19
CA PHE A 34 11.14 6.26 14.45
C PHE A 34 12.65 6.22 14.25
N ALA A 35 13.13 5.43 13.27
CA ALA A 35 14.55 5.35 12.93
C ALA A 35 15.11 6.69 12.43
N ASN A 36 14.26 7.54 11.84
CA ASN A 36 14.65 8.82 11.26
C ASN A 36 14.25 10.03 12.11
N ILE A 37 13.80 9.85 13.36
CA ILE A 37 13.47 10.96 14.29
C ILE A 37 14.49 12.11 14.29
N PRO A 38 15.82 11.86 14.27
CA PRO A 38 16.82 12.92 14.26
C PRO A 38 16.73 13.87 13.06
N LEU A 39 16.09 13.47 11.95
CA LEU A 39 15.89 14.29 10.74
C LEU A 39 14.75 15.31 10.89
N GLY A 40 14.06 15.37 12.03
CA GLY A 40 12.98 16.33 12.25
C GLY A 40 11.86 16.18 11.21
N ILE A 41 11.59 17.23 10.42
CA ILE A 41 10.56 17.20 9.36
C ILE A 41 10.88 16.13 8.29
N GLY A 42 12.16 15.82 8.05
CA GLY A 42 12.58 14.76 7.14
C GLY A 42 12.03 13.39 7.53
N SER A 43 11.88 13.11 8.83
CA SER A 43 11.31 11.84 9.32
C SER A 43 9.86 11.64 8.86
N ALA A 44 9.06 12.71 8.88
CA ALA A 44 7.68 12.69 8.42
C ALA A 44 7.59 12.52 6.90
N MET A 45 8.54 13.08 6.15
CA MET A 45 8.61 12.90 4.70
C MET A 45 9.06 11.49 4.30
N VAL A 46 10.04 10.89 4.99
CA VAL A 46 10.41 9.47 4.80
C VAL A 46 9.24 8.54 5.12
N PHE A 47 8.51 8.83 6.20
CA PHE A 47 7.28 8.12 6.53
C PHE A 47 6.24 8.22 5.40
N ALA A 48 5.94 9.44 4.94
CA ALA A 48 4.98 9.66 3.86
C ALA A 48 5.40 8.93 2.57
N ALA A 49 6.66 9.05 2.17
CA ALA A 49 7.20 8.37 0.99
C ALA A 49 7.05 6.85 1.08
N SER A 50 7.50 6.25 2.18
CA SER A 50 7.41 4.80 2.39
C SER A 50 5.95 4.33 2.45
N PHE A 51 5.05 5.12 3.04
CA PHE A 51 3.63 4.80 3.13
C PHE A 51 2.95 4.83 1.75
N PHE A 52 3.21 5.87 0.94
CA PHE A 52 2.69 5.92 -0.42
C PHE A 52 3.28 4.82 -1.31
N LEU A 53 4.54 4.46 -1.12
CA LEU A 53 5.17 3.34 -1.82
C LEU A 53 4.52 2.01 -1.44
N ALA A 54 4.23 1.79 -0.15
CA ALA A 54 3.51 0.62 0.32
C ALA A 54 2.09 0.51 -0.27
N ILE A 55 1.35 1.62 -0.32
CA ILE A 55 0.02 1.68 -0.95
C ILE A 55 0.13 1.33 -2.44
N SER A 56 1.10 1.93 -3.14
CA SER A 56 1.33 1.68 -4.55
C SER A 56 1.61 0.20 -4.84
N VAL A 57 2.57 -0.39 -4.10
CA VAL A 57 2.93 -1.80 -4.24
C VAL A 57 1.72 -2.70 -3.94
N THR A 58 0.97 -2.40 -2.89
CA THR A 58 -0.25 -3.16 -2.54
C THR A 58 -1.28 -3.10 -3.65
N LEU A 59 -1.53 -1.93 -4.24
CA LEU A 59 -2.50 -1.76 -5.32
C LEU A 59 -2.04 -2.41 -6.63
N LEU A 60 -0.76 -2.33 -6.96
CA LEU A 60 -0.20 -2.92 -8.17
C LEU A 60 -0.22 -4.46 -8.10
N LEU A 61 0.14 -5.02 -6.94
CA LEU A 61 0.20 -6.45 -6.69
C LEU A 61 -1.15 -7.07 -6.28
N LEU A 62 -2.18 -6.26 -6.02
CA LEU A 62 -3.49 -6.76 -5.66
C LEU A 62 -3.99 -7.76 -6.73
N PRO A 63 -4.49 -8.94 -6.38
CA PRO A 63 -5.07 -9.87 -7.36
C PRO A 63 -6.35 -9.28 -7.98
N LYS A 64 -6.60 -9.57 -9.27
CA LYS A 64 -7.78 -9.07 -9.99
C LYS A 64 -9.10 -9.50 -9.34
N GLN A 65 -9.12 -10.66 -8.67
CA GLN A 65 -10.31 -11.12 -7.94
C GLN A 65 -10.65 -10.20 -6.76
N LEU A 66 -9.65 -9.60 -6.09
CA LEU A 66 -9.88 -8.63 -5.01
C LEU A 66 -10.19 -7.22 -5.51
N ALA A 67 -9.88 -6.93 -6.78
CA ALA A 67 -10.14 -5.62 -7.36
C ALA A 67 -11.56 -5.48 -7.92
N LYS A 68 -12.30 -6.59 -8.04
CA LYS A 68 -13.65 -6.63 -8.62
C LYS A 68 -14.63 -5.77 -7.80
N GLY A 69 -15.39 -4.91 -8.49
CA GLY A 69 -16.41 -4.04 -7.86
C GLY A 69 -15.94 -2.63 -7.48
N VAL A 70 -14.77 -2.45 -6.86
CA VAL A 70 -14.34 -1.11 -6.36
C VAL A 70 -13.18 -0.52 -7.17
N LEU A 71 -12.19 -1.33 -7.53
CA LEU A 71 -10.97 -0.91 -8.23
C LEU A 71 -10.80 -1.71 -9.53
N GLU A 72 -11.90 -1.96 -10.23
CA GLU A 72 -11.91 -2.90 -11.34
C GLU A 72 -11.18 -2.34 -12.58
N GLY A 73 -10.41 -3.20 -13.25
CA GLY A 73 -9.70 -2.87 -14.48
C GLY A 73 -8.51 -1.92 -14.30
N ASN A 74 -8.41 -0.92 -15.18
CA ASN A 74 -7.24 -0.06 -15.30
C ASN A 74 -7.12 0.99 -14.16
N LYS A 75 -8.20 1.25 -13.43
CA LYS A 75 -8.25 2.23 -12.33
C LYS A 75 -7.30 1.88 -11.19
N ARG A 76 -7.14 0.59 -10.91
CA ARG A 76 -6.19 0.10 -9.90
C ARG A 76 -4.76 0.42 -10.25
N TYR A 77 -4.36 0.11 -11.49
CA TYR A 77 -3.01 0.37 -11.98
C TYR A 77 -2.74 1.87 -12.06
N LEU A 78 -3.72 2.66 -12.48
CA LEU A 78 -3.61 4.11 -12.51
C LEU A 78 -3.41 4.69 -11.10
N THR A 79 -4.21 4.25 -10.12
CA THR A 79 -4.11 4.73 -8.72
C THR A 79 -2.79 4.29 -8.10
N GLY A 80 -2.37 3.05 -8.34
CA GLY A 80 -1.07 2.52 -7.92
C GLY A 80 0.09 3.29 -8.54
N ALA A 81 0.00 3.65 -9.82
CA ALA A 81 1.04 4.43 -10.50
C ALA A 81 1.10 5.89 -10.00
N ILE A 82 -0.03 6.55 -9.79
CA ILE A 82 -0.08 7.92 -9.23
C ILE A 82 0.54 7.94 -7.83
N THR A 83 0.15 7.00 -6.97
CA THR A 83 0.73 6.89 -5.62
C THR A 83 2.22 6.56 -5.64
N PHE A 84 2.69 5.79 -6.64
CA PHE A 84 4.12 5.55 -6.86
C PHE A 84 4.87 6.84 -7.20
N VAL A 85 4.34 7.63 -8.13
CA VAL A 85 4.95 8.89 -8.56
C VAL A 85 5.02 9.87 -7.39
N ILE A 86 3.96 9.97 -6.58
CA ILE A 86 3.97 10.80 -5.37
C ILE A 86 5.09 10.35 -4.41
N ALA A 87 5.22 9.04 -4.17
CA ALA A 87 6.29 8.52 -3.32
C ALA A 87 7.69 8.88 -3.85
N LEU A 88 7.91 8.77 -5.15
CA LEU A 88 9.19 9.15 -5.79
C LEU A 88 9.48 10.65 -5.67
N VAL A 89 8.48 11.50 -5.86
CA VAL A 89 8.64 12.95 -5.72
C VAL A 89 9.04 13.30 -4.29
N ILE A 90 8.39 12.69 -3.29
CA ILE A 90 8.75 12.91 -1.89
C ILE A 90 10.18 12.42 -1.64
N MET A 91 10.55 11.22 -2.10
CA MET A 91 11.92 10.70 -1.94
C MET A 91 12.99 11.56 -2.60
N PHE A 92 12.67 12.27 -3.68
CA PHE A 92 13.63 13.17 -4.34
C PHE A 92 13.86 14.48 -3.56
N VAL A 93 12.86 14.90 -2.76
CA VAL A 93 12.90 16.14 -1.98
C VAL A 93 13.52 15.92 -0.59
N VAL A 94 13.43 14.70 -0.06
CA VAL A 94 14.02 14.28 1.22
C VAL A 94 15.51 14.05 1.09
#